data_AF-A0A7Y2VQT0-F1
#
_entry.id   AF-A0A7Y2VQT0-F1
#
_cell.length_a   1.000
_cell.length_b   1.000
_cell.length_c   1.000
_cell.angle_alpha   90.00
_cell.angle_beta   90.00
_cell.angle_gamma   90.00
#
_symmetry.space_group_name_H-M   'P 1'
#
loop_
_entity.id
_entity.type
_entity.pdbx_description
1 polymer ?
#
loop_
_entity_poly.entity_id
_entity_poly.type
_entity_poly.pdbx_seq_one_letter_code
_entity_poly.pdbx_strand_id
1 'polypeptide(L)'
;FIEDLKAKGFLREELEQGEGGEGEVGEGTQGKGSLSITAKMERIIRQRALEQIFGKIKRSGTGNHRTGKSGLGDEHTGDFREYRYGDSLDRISMTESLKNAQVNHGLDGFSLTEDDLVVEDTHHKAQMSTVLMIDISHSMILYGEDRITPAKKVAMALAELITTRYPKDTLDILVFGNDAWPIPIKDLPYLKVGPYHTNTVAGLQLAMDMLRRKKNTNKQIFMITDGKPSCLRMPDGNYYKNSVGLDDFIVEKCYNMARQARKLHIPITTFMIAQDPYLKQFVRHFTEANKGKALFTGLQGLGEMIFEDYEKNRKKRLR
;
A
#
# COMPACT_ATOMS: atom_id res chain seq x y z
N PHE A 1 23.67 -25.86 -6.21
CA PHE A 1 22.85 -24.62 -6.28
C PHE A 1 21.81 -24.57 -5.16
N ILE A 2 20.87 -25.52 -5.05
CA ILE A 2 19.86 -25.54 -3.97
C ILE A 2 20.51 -25.61 -2.57
N GLU A 3 21.53 -26.45 -2.40
CA GLU A 3 22.32 -26.52 -1.14
C GLU A 3 23.03 -25.21 -0.79
N ASP A 4 23.48 -24.45 -1.78
CA ASP A 4 24.07 -23.12 -1.56
C ASP A 4 23.01 -22.09 -1.14
N LEU A 5 21.79 -22.18 -1.69
CA LEU A 5 20.66 -21.36 -1.25
C LEU A 5 20.20 -21.72 0.17
N LYS A 6 20.23 -23.00 0.55
CA LYS A 6 20.00 -23.42 1.94
C LYS A 6 21.09 -22.92 2.88
N ALA A 7 22.37 -23.09 2.52
CA ALA A 7 23.51 -22.65 3.32
C ALA A 7 23.54 -21.12 3.53
N LYS A 8 23.12 -20.35 2.51
CA LYS A 8 22.97 -18.89 2.60
C LYS A 8 21.70 -18.45 3.32
N GLY A 9 20.85 -19.40 3.74
CA GLY A 9 19.62 -19.19 4.49
C GLY A 9 18.48 -18.62 3.66
N PHE A 10 18.43 -18.88 2.34
CA PHE A 10 17.37 -18.44 1.43
C PHE A 10 16.23 -19.44 1.29
N LEU A 11 16.51 -20.73 1.51
CA LEU A 11 15.53 -21.82 1.49
C LEU A 11 15.59 -22.59 2.80
N ARG A 12 14.44 -23.07 3.26
CA ARG A 12 14.30 -23.97 4.40
C ARG A 12 13.53 -25.20 3.95
N GLU A 13 13.86 -26.37 4.49
CA GLU A 13 13.03 -27.55 4.31
C GLU A 13 11.93 -27.56 5.37
N GLU A 14 10.69 -27.68 4.91
CA GLU A 14 9.54 -27.99 5.74
C GLU A 14 9.23 -29.48 5.62
N LEU A 15 9.09 -30.13 6.76
CA LEU A 15 8.57 -31.48 6.84
C LEU A 15 7.05 -31.36 6.74
N GLU A 16 6.45 -31.96 5.71
CA GLU A 16 5.00 -32.15 5.66
C GLU A 16 4.62 -33.10 6.81
N GLN A 17 4.09 -32.55 7.91
CA GLN A 17 3.36 -33.37 8.87
C GLN A 17 1.99 -33.63 8.26
N GLY A 18 1.83 -34.83 7.69
CA GLY A 18 0.53 -35.29 7.23
C GLY A 18 -0.49 -35.23 8.36
N GLU A 19 -1.60 -34.52 8.12
CA GLU A 19 -2.78 -34.62 8.99
C GLU A 19 -3.27 -36.07 8.98
N GLY A 20 -3.48 -36.61 10.18
CA GLY A 20 -3.68 -38.04 10.41
C GLY A 20 -4.91 -38.62 9.71
N GLY A 21 -4.70 -39.75 9.04
CA GLY A 21 -5.70 -40.72 8.66
C GLY A 21 -5.03 -42.09 8.61
N GLU A 22 -5.45 -43.00 9.49
CA GLU A 22 -4.91 -44.35 9.67
C GLU A 22 -4.96 -45.17 8.36
N GLY A 23 -3.82 -45.75 7.96
CA GLY A 23 -3.74 -46.65 6.82
C GLY A 23 -2.32 -47.06 6.44
N GLU A 24 -1.95 -48.27 6.84
CA GLU A 24 -0.89 -49.16 6.33
C GLU A 24 0.54 -48.61 6.09
N VAL A 25 1.48 -49.15 6.88
CA VAL A 25 2.93 -48.97 6.74
C VAL A 25 3.41 -49.71 5.49
N GLY A 26 3.61 -48.96 4.39
CA GLY A 26 4.39 -49.38 3.23
C GLY A 26 5.78 -48.74 3.24
N GLU A 27 6.82 -49.56 3.23
CA GLU A 27 8.23 -49.15 3.18
C GLU A 27 8.55 -48.22 1.98
N GLY A 28 9.36 -47.19 2.22
CA GLY A 28 10.35 -46.78 1.22
C GLY A 28 10.10 -45.53 0.37
N THR A 29 9.41 -44.50 0.85
CA THR A 29 9.53 -43.16 0.23
C THR A 29 10.06 -42.13 1.23
N GLN A 30 11.33 -41.74 1.06
CA GLN A 30 11.89 -40.56 1.70
C GLN A 30 11.00 -39.37 1.37
N GLY A 31 10.30 -38.84 2.38
CA GLY A 31 9.50 -37.63 2.25
C GLY A 31 10.39 -36.52 1.71
N LYS A 32 10.16 -36.11 0.45
CA LYS A 32 10.76 -34.90 -0.11
C LYS A 32 10.18 -33.73 0.67
N GLY A 33 10.94 -33.24 1.66
CA GLY A 33 10.60 -32.02 2.38
C GLY A 33 10.34 -30.90 1.36
N SER A 34 9.21 -30.21 1.50
CA SER A 34 8.87 -29.10 0.63
C SER A 34 9.81 -27.94 0.95
N LEU A 35 10.43 -27.36 -0.09
CA LEU A 35 11.35 -26.24 0.08
C LEU A 35 10.52 -24.95 0.23
N SER A 36 10.51 -24.38 1.42
CA SER A 36 9.91 -23.07 1.69
C SER A 36 10.96 -21.95 1.60
N ILE A 37 10.51 -20.77 1.16
CA ILE A 37 11.36 -19.58 1.01
C ILE A 37 11.45 -18.91 2.38
N THR A 38 12.66 -18.47 2.78
CA THR A 38 12.85 -17.81 4.08
C THR A 38 12.50 -16.32 4.04
N ALA A 39 12.22 -15.72 5.20
CA ALA A 39 12.00 -14.28 5.34
C ALA A 39 13.15 -13.42 4.77
N LYS A 40 14.39 -13.93 4.82
CA LYS A 40 15.56 -13.28 4.21
C LYS A 40 15.44 -13.21 2.69
N MET A 41 15.03 -14.31 2.06
CA MET A 41 14.82 -14.37 0.61
C MET A 41 13.62 -13.53 0.18
N GLU A 42 12.52 -13.55 0.94
CA GLU A 42 11.35 -12.69 0.69
C GLU A 42 11.72 -11.21 0.65
N ARG A 43 12.53 -10.74 1.62
CA ARG A 43 13.01 -9.36 1.65
C ARG A 43 13.83 -9.02 0.40
N ILE A 44 14.71 -9.92 -0.04
CA ILE A 44 15.50 -9.72 -1.25
C ILE A 44 14.63 -9.68 -2.50
N ILE A 45 13.61 -10.53 -2.60
CA ILE A 45 12.67 -10.53 -3.73
C ILE A 45 11.96 -9.18 -3.81
N ARG A 46 11.49 -8.63 -2.67
CA ARG A 46 10.85 -7.31 -2.63
C ARG A 46 11.81 -6.18 -2.99
N GLN A 47 13.04 -6.20 -2.47
CA GLN A 47 14.08 -5.23 -2.82
C GLN A 47 14.42 -5.25 -4.32
N ARG A 48 14.53 -6.44 -4.92
CA ARG A 48 14.74 -6.57 -6.36
C ARG A 48 13.55 -6.08 -7.17
N ALA A 49 12.32 -6.32 -6.73
CA ALA A 49 11.12 -5.78 -7.36
C ALA A 49 11.14 -4.23 -7.32
N LEU A 50 11.52 -3.65 -6.18
CA LEU A 50 11.71 -2.21 -6.03
C LEU A 50 12.77 -1.69 -7.02
N GLU A 51 13.93 -2.32 -7.11
CA GLU A 51 15.00 -1.92 -8.04
C GLU A 51 14.58 -2.06 -9.51
N GLN A 52 13.85 -3.13 -9.85
CA GLN A 52 13.37 -3.34 -11.22
C GLN A 52 12.37 -2.26 -11.64
N ILE A 53 11.45 -1.89 -10.74
CA ILE A 53 10.38 -0.93 -11.03
C ILE A 53 10.85 0.53 -10.86
N PHE A 54 11.63 0.83 -9.81
CA PHE A 54 12.02 2.19 -9.41
C PHE A 54 13.53 2.48 -9.52
N GLY A 55 14.38 1.49 -9.79
CA GLY A 55 15.84 1.66 -9.78
C GLY A 55 16.37 2.62 -10.86
N LYS A 56 15.66 2.78 -11.97
CA LYS A 56 16.00 3.75 -13.02
C LYS A 56 15.76 5.21 -12.59
N ILE A 57 14.84 5.45 -11.66
CA ILE A 57 14.50 6.79 -11.15
C ILE A 57 15.70 7.40 -10.39
N LYS A 58 16.50 6.58 -9.69
CA LYS A 58 17.71 7.04 -9.01
C LYS A 58 18.74 7.69 -9.94
N ARG A 59 18.73 7.40 -11.24
CA ARG A 59 19.66 8.01 -12.22
C ARG A 59 19.18 9.36 -12.76
N SER A 60 17.91 9.73 -12.56
CA SER A 60 17.34 10.98 -13.08
C SER A 60 17.13 12.08 -12.02
N GLY A 61 17.37 11.79 -10.73
CA GLY A 61 17.18 12.73 -9.62
C GLY A 61 18.50 13.18 -9.00
N THR A 62 19.19 14.13 -9.63
CA THR A 62 20.24 14.93 -9.00
C THR A 62 19.63 15.84 -7.95
N GLY A 63 20.09 15.75 -6.70
CA GLY A 63 19.67 16.65 -5.62
C GLY A 63 20.12 16.20 -4.24
N ASN A 64 21.30 16.65 -3.84
CA ASN A 64 21.96 16.39 -2.57
C ASN A 64 21.15 16.93 -1.39
N HIS A 65 20.64 16.08 -0.50
CA HIS A 65 20.19 16.51 0.84
C HIS A 65 20.98 15.75 1.91
N ARG A 66 22.04 16.40 2.39
CA ARG A 66 22.63 16.10 3.70
C ARG A 66 21.75 16.73 4.76
N THR A 67 21.15 15.93 5.62
CA THR A 67 20.72 16.40 6.94
C THR A 67 21.70 15.84 7.96
N GLY A 68 22.47 16.75 8.56
CA GLY A 68 23.48 16.45 9.55
C GLY A 68 22.89 16.38 10.95
N LYS A 69 23.40 15.39 11.70
CA LYS A 69 23.30 15.16 13.15
C LYS A 69 21.97 14.59 13.66
N SER A 70 22.11 13.37 14.21
CA SER A 70 21.15 12.70 15.08
C SER A 70 21.66 12.88 16.51
N GLY A 71 20.84 13.42 17.41
CA GLY A 71 21.11 13.54 18.84
C GLY A 71 20.06 12.79 19.64
N LEU A 72 20.49 12.08 20.68
CA LEU A 72 19.71 11.20 21.53
C LEU A 72 18.62 11.94 22.32
N GLY A 73 17.43 11.34 22.44
CA GLY A 73 16.41 11.78 23.39
C GLY A 73 15.05 11.11 23.15
N ASP A 74 14.50 10.56 24.23
CA ASP A 74 13.26 9.80 24.31
C ASP A 74 12.00 10.66 24.06
N GLU A 75 10.93 9.98 23.68
CA GLU A 75 9.66 10.45 23.12
C GLU A 75 9.07 11.79 23.63
N HIS A 76 8.69 12.66 22.68
CA HIS A 76 7.29 13.04 22.41
C HIS A 76 7.18 13.68 21.02
N THR A 77 6.23 13.16 20.25
CA THR A 77 6.03 13.32 18.82
C THR A 77 5.51 14.71 18.42
N GLY A 78 6.38 15.54 17.87
CA GLY A 78 6.11 16.82 17.21
C GLY A 78 7.44 17.54 17.12
N ASP A 79 8.12 17.50 15.96
CA ASP A 79 9.45 18.09 15.86
C ASP A 79 9.30 19.61 16.10
N PHE A 80 9.75 20.09 17.25
CA PHE A 80 9.73 21.51 17.57
C PHE A 80 10.96 22.16 16.97
N ARG A 81 10.77 23.36 16.40
CA ARG A 81 11.89 24.17 15.93
C ARG A 81 11.74 25.61 16.38
N GLU A 82 12.87 26.29 16.43
CA GLU A 82 12.92 27.74 16.64
C GLU A 82 12.07 28.45 15.59
N TYR A 83 11.31 29.44 16.06
CA TYR A 83 10.59 30.36 15.20
C TYR A 83 11.56 31.07 14.26
N ARG A 84 11.15 31.24 13.01
CA ARG A 84 11.85 32.06 12.03
C ARG A 84 10.90 33.08 11.46
N TYR A 85 11.42 34.27 11.20
CA TYR A 85 10.67 35.33 10.56
C TYR A 85 9.95 34.83 9.29
N GLY A 86 8.62 34.96 9.27
CA GLY A 86 7.75 34.46 8.21
C GLY A 86 6.96 33.18 8.56
N ASP A 87 7.22 32.58 9.73
CA ASP A 87 6.41 31.49 10.24
C ASP A 87 5.01 31.96 10.66
N SER A 88 4.02 31.11 10.38
CA SER A 88 2.63 31.42 10.65
C SER A 88 2.36 31.36 12.16
N LEU A 89 1.76 32.43 12.72
CA LEU A 89 1.56 32.59 14.17
C LEU A 89 0.67 31.50 14.79
N ASP A 90 -0.23 30.90 14.00
CA ASP A 90 -1.08 29.76 14.40
C ASP A 90 -0.30 28.47 14.68
N ARG A 91 0.98 28.40 14.33
CA ARG A 91 1.85 27.24 14.53
C ARG A 91 2.77 27.38 15.74
N ILE A 92 2.71 28.51 16.44
CA ILE A 92 3.50 28.74 17.64
C ILE A 92 2.91 27.90 18.79
N SER A 93 3.72 27.01 19.34
CA SER A 93 3.39 26.27 20.55
C SER A 93 3.60 27.19 21.75
N MET A 94 2.51 27.80 22.23
CA MET A 94 2.58 28.71 23.38
C MET A 94 3.13 28.01 24.62
N THR A 95 2.77 26.73 24.84
CA THR A 95 3.22 25.97 26.00
C THR A 95 4.74 25.77 26.01
N GLU A 96 5.32 25.34 24.88
CA GLU A 96 6.78 25.15 24.80
C GLU A 96 7.52 26.50 24.74
N SER A 97 6.91 27.53 24.13
CA SER A 97 7.51 28.87 24.11
C SER A 97 7.58 29.48 25.52
N LEU A 98 6.55 29.31 26.33
CA LEU A 98 6.53 29.75 27.73
C LEU A 98 7.54 28.99 28.59
N LYS A 99 7.69 27.69 28.35
CA LYS A 99 8.71 26.87 29.02
C LYS A 99 10.11 27.33 28.66
N ASN A 100 10.39 27.60 27.38
CA ASN A 100 11.68 28.15 26.95
C ASN A 100 11.97 29.51 27.56
N ALA A 101 10.99 30.42 27.59
CA ALA A 101 11.15 31.72 28.25
C ALA A 101 11.48 31.58 29.74
N GLN A 102 10.84 30.67 30.47
CA GLN A 102 11.18 30.43 31.87
C GLN A 102 12.60 29.87 32.06
N VAL A 103 13.06 29.02 31.14
CA VAL A 103 14.42 28.49 31.16
C VAL A 103 15.45 29.58 30.87
N ASN A 104 15.16 30.48 29.93
CA ASN A 104 16.10 31.51 29.47
C ASN A 104 16.13 32.76 30.36
N HIS A 105 14.98 33.19 30.87
CA HIS A 105 14.83 34.46 31.61
C HIS A 105 14.55 34.28 33.11
N GLY A 106 14.37 33.04 33.58
CA GLY A 106 14.12 32.72 34.99
C GLY A 106 12.65 32.95 35.43
N LEU A 107 12.41 32.78 36.73
CA LEU A 107 11.06 32.87 37.32
C LEU A 107 10.70 34.28 37.83
N ASP A 108 11.71 35.12 38.09
CA ASP A 108 11.52 36.47 38.63
C ASP A 108 11.35 37.48 37.49
N GLY A 109 10.12 37.56 36.99
CA GLY A 109 9.71 38.47 35.93
C GLY A 109 9.47 37.74 34.61
N PHE A 110 8.24 37.84 34.11
CA PHE A 110 7.89 37.21 32.84
C PHE A 110 8.40 38.05 31.66
N SER A 111 9.37 37.53 30.93
CA SER A 111 9.87 38.07 29.67
C SER A 111 9.84 36.98 28.60
N LEU A 112 9.25 37.26 27.45
CA LEU A 112 9.16 36.36 26.30
C LEU A 112 9.74 37.10 25.08
N THR A 113 10.81 36.56 24.52
CA THR A 113 11.47 37.10 23.32
C THR A 113 11.21 36.21 22.10
N GLU A 114 11.56 36.69 20.90
CA GLU A 114 11.40 35.93 19.66
C GLU A 114 12.21 34.61 19.68
N ASP A 115 13.38 34.63 20.35
CA ASP A 115 14.25 33.45 20.51
C ASP A 115 13.62 32.35 21.38
N ASP A 116 12.63 32.71 22.20
CA ASP A 116 11.88 31.75 23.02
C ASP A 116 10.73 31.10 22.25
N LEU A 117 10.33 31.67 21.11
CA LEU A 117 9.20 31.17 20.34
C LEU A 117 9.53 29.84 19.67
N VAL A 118 8.68 28.86 19.95
CA VAL A 118 8.79 27.52 19.41
C VAL A 118 7.63 27.28 18.45
N VAL A 119 7.96 26.84 17.23
CA VAL A 119 6.99 26.44 16.22
C VAL A 119 6.89 24.92 16.20
N GLU A 120 5.66 24.41 16.24
CA GLU A 120 5.41 22.99 16.02
C GLU A 120 5.61 22.69 14.51
N ASP A 121 6.59 21.86 14.17
CA ASP A 121 6.74 21.39 12.80
C ASP A 121 5.58 20.43 12.50
N THR A 122 4.79 20.80 11.51
CA THR A 122 3.57 20.10 11.07
C THR A 122 3.90 18.78 10.35
N HIS A 123 4.71 17.90 10.94
CA HIS A 123 4.93 16.55 10.44
C HIS A 123 3.75 15.60 10.72
N HIS A 124 2.85 15.96 11.64
CA HIS A 124 1.66 15.16 11.99
C HIS A 124 0.66 14.98 10.83
N LYS A 125 0.68 15.86 9.82
CA LYS A 125 -0.16 15.73 8.61
C LYS A 125 0.57 15.06 7.43
N ALA A 126 1.78 14.54 7.61
CA ALA A 126 2.55 13.90 6.54
C ALA A 126 2.34 12.39 6.42
N GLN A 127 1.80 11.77 7.47
CA GLN A 127 1.69 10.33 7.56
C GLN A 127 0.49 9.82 6.74
N MET A 128 0.73 8.83 5.89
CA MET A 128 -0.24 8.28 4.95
C MET A 128 -0.72 6.90 5.38
N SER A 129 -2.02 6.67 5.36
CA SER A 129 -2.61 5.33 5.42
C SER A 129 -3.00 4.84 4.04
N THR A 130 -2.35 3.76 3.61
CA THR A 130 -2.52 3.16 2.30
C THR A 130 -3.10 1.76 2.44
N VAL A 131 -4.17 1.47 1.69
CA VAL A 131 -4.60 0.09 1.43
C VAL A 131 -4.20 -0.30 0.02
N LEU A 132 -3.50 -1.41 -0.13
CA LEU A 132 -3.20 -2.05 -1.40
C LEU A 132 -4.15 -3.23 -1.62
N MET A 133 -4.94 -3.15 -2.68
CA MET A 133 -5.93 -4.15 -3.06
C MET A 133 -5.48 -4.87 -4.34
N ILE A 134 -5.47 -6.19 -4.31
CA ILE A 134 -4.97 -7.00 -5.44
C ILE A 134 -6.06 -7.96 -5.89
N ASP A 135 -6.38 -7.90 -7.17
CA ASP A 135 -7.29 -8.81 -7.84
C ASP A 135 -6.64 -10.20 -8.00
N ILE A 136 -7.33 -11.25 -7.52
CA ILE A 136 -6.92 -12.65 -7.64
C ILE A 136 -7.94 -13.49 -8.42
N SER A 137 -8.84 -12.83 -9.16
CA SER A 137 -9.82 -13.47 -10.01
C SER A 137 -9.20 -14.26 -11.16
N HIS A 138 -9.99 -15.16 -11.74
CA HIS A 138 -9.55 -15.99 -12.85
C HIS A 138 -9.19 -15.17 -14.10
N SER A 139 -9.75 -13.98 -14.26
CA SER A 139 -9.46 -13.09 -15.40
C SER A 139 -7.99 -12.61 -15.42
N MET A 140 -7.31 -12.65 -14.28
CA MET A 140 -5.89 -12.30 -14.14
C MET A 140 -4.90 -13.30 -14.79
N ILE A 141 -5.37 -14.46 -15.24
CA ILE A 141 -4.57 -15.44 -16.01
C ILE A 141 -5.25 -15.89 -17.31
N LEU A 142 -6.38 -15.27 -17.65
CA LEU A 142 -7.21 -15.72 -18.76
C LEU A 142 -6.59 -15.34 -20.11
N TYR A 143 -6.97 -16.04 -21.17
CA TYR A 143 -6.49 -15.81 -22.54
C TYR A 143 -4.97 -15.98 -22.74
N GLY A 144 -4.29 -16.71 -21.84
CA GLY A 144 -2.85 -16.96 -21.94
C GLY A 144 -1.98 -15.77 -21.50
N GLU A 145 -2.59 -14.72 -20.93
CA GLU A 145 -1.87 -13.55 -20.40
C GLU A 145 -1.68 -13.69 -18.88
N ASP A 146 -0.43 -13.77 -18.43
CA ASP A 146 -0.09 -13.72 -17.00
C ASP A 146 -0.08 -12.27 -16.48
N ARG A 147 -1.21 -11.82 -15.94
CA ARG A 147 -1.38 -10.49 -15.34
C ARG A 147 -1.12 -10.50 -13.83
N ILE A 148 -1.14 -11.66 -13.18
CA ILE A 148 -0.86 -11.78 -11.74
C ILE A 148 0.62 -11.61 -11.43
N THR A 149 1.53 -12.11 -12.27
CA THR A 149 2.98 -11.90 -12.08
C THR A 149 3.39 -10.44 -12.12
N PRO A 150 2.99 -9.62 -13.12
CA PRO A 150 3.25 -8.19 -13.08
C PRO A 150 2.57 -7.53 -11.88
N ALA A 151 1.33 -7.91 -11.52
CA ALA A 151 0.65 -7.40 -10.31
C ALA A 151 1.47 -7.62 -9.03
N LYS A 152 1.98 -8.84 -8.83
CA LYS A 152 2.85 -9.19 -7.69
C LYS A 152 4.10 -8.33 -7.64
N LYS A 153 4.76 -8.12 -8.78
CA LYS A 153 5.96 -7.27 -8.84
C LYS A 153 5.65 -5.83 -8.42
N VAL A 154 4.55 -5.26 -8.93
CA VAL A 154 4.11 -3.91 -8.56
C VAL A 154 3.77 -3.83 -7.07
N ALA A 155 2.99 -4.79 -6.57
CA ALA A 155 2.61 -4.86 -5.17
C ALA A 155 3.82 -4.96 -4.22
N MET A 156 4.77 -5.84 -4.54
CA MET A 156 6.01 -5.99 -3.77
C MET A 156 6.87 -4.73 -3.80
N ALA A 157 7.00 -4.10 -4.96
CA ALA A 157 7.78 -2.88 -5.12
C ALA A 157 7.15 -1.71 -4.35
N LEU A 158 5.81 -1.56 -4.39
CA LEU A 158 5.06 -0.59 -3.59
C LEU A 158 5.21 -0.85 -2.09
N ALA A 159 5.07 -2.10 -1.67
CA ALA A 159 5.20 -2.47 -0.26
C ALA A 159 6.60 -2.16 0.27
N GLU A 160 7.65 -2.52 -0.48
CA GLU A 160 9.02 -2.19 -0.13
C GLU A 160 9.25 -0.67 -0.13
N LEU A 161 8.73 0.07 -1.11
CA LEU A 161 8.88 1.53 -1.17
C LEU A 161 8.30 2.19 0.08
N ILE A 162 7.05 1.88 0.43
CA ILE A 162 6.35 2.49 1.57
C ILE A 162 7.05 2.14 2.87
N THR A 163 7.32 0.85 3.10
CA THR A 163 7.91 0.37 4.35
C THR A 163 9.36 0.82 4.57
N THR A 164 10.14 1.04 3.50
CA THR A 164 11.55 1.44 3.63
C THR A 164 11.77 2.94 3.58
N ARG A 165 11.07 3.67 2.69
CA ARG A 165 11.25 5.12 2.52
C ARG A 165 10.39 5.94 3.47
N TYR A 166 9.24 5.41 3.91
CA TYR A 166 8.26 6.12 4.70
C TYR A 166 7.84 5.30 5.93
N PRO A 167 8.75 5.06 6.90
CA PRO A 167 8.51 4.17 8.03
C PRO A 167 7.38 4.62 8.98
N LYS A 168 6.96 5.88 8.90
CA LYS A 168 5.82 6.43 9.66
C LYS A 168 4.47 6.24 8.94
N ASP A 169 4.46 5.77 7.70
CA ASP A 169 3.24 5.49 6.93
C ASP A 169 2.75 4.07 7.19
N THR A 170 1.44 3.85 7.09
CA THR A 170 0.84 2.53 7.28
C THR A 170 0.43 1.92 5.95
N LEU A 171 0.73 0.65 5.76
CA LEU A 171 0.30 -0.14 4.61
C LEU A 171 -0.49 -1.37 5.09
N ASP A 172 -1.74 -1.47 4.69
CA ASP A 172 -2.49 -2.72 4.78
C ASP A 172 -2.69 -3.30 3.37
N ILE A 173 -2.74 -4.63 3.28
CA ILE A 173 -2.90 -5.32 2.00
C ILE A 173 -4.12 -6.23 2.10
N LEU A 174 -4.92 -6.25 1.03
CA LEU A 174 -6.01 -7.19 0.85
C LEU A 174 -6.01 -7.77 -0.56
N VAL A 175 -6.63 -8.93 -0.69
CA VAL A 175 -6.94 -9.53 -1.99
C VAL A 175 -8.45 -9.58 -2.16
N PHE A 176 -8.91 -9.59 -3.41
CA PHE A 176 -10.32 -9.76 -3.70
C PHE A 176 -10.55 -10.69 -4.90
N GLY A 177 -11.57 -11.53 -4.75
CA GLY A 177 -12.10 -12.46 -5.73
C GLY A 177 -13.63 -12.46 -5.62
N ASN A 178 -14.25 -13.58 -5.22
CA ASN A 178 -15.68 -13.59 -4.87
C ASN A 178 -15.96 -12.76 -3.61
N ASP A 179 -15.04 -12.80 -2.65
CA ASP A 179 -14.99 -11.99 -1.43
C ASP A 179 -13.64 -11.28 -1.33
N ALA A 180 -13.44 -10.51 -0.27
CA ALA A 180 -12.19 -9.83 0.03
C ALA A 180 -11.70 -10.16 1.44
N TRP A 181 -10.39 -10.31 1.61
CA TRP A 181 -9.76 -10.55 2.91
C TRP A 181 -8.35 -9.95 2.99
N PRO A 182 -7.89 -9.56 4.19
CA PRO A 182 -6.56 -9.01 4.36
C PRO A 182 -5.49 -10.11 4.24
N ILE A 183 -4.30 -9.71 3.81
CA ILE A 183 -3.11 -10.58 3.77
C ILE A 183 -1.89 -9.84 4.34
N PRO A 184 -0.92 -10.54 4.93
CA PRO A 184 0.36 -9.94 5.30
C PRO A 184 1.27 -9.73 4.08
N ILE A 185 2.23 -8.80 4.20
CA ILE A 185 3.22 -8.48 3.15
C ILE A 185 4.03 -9.71 2.71
N LYS A 186 4.32 -10.62 3.64
CA LYS A 186 5.07 -11.86 3.38
C LYS A 186 4.36 -12.78 2.38
N ASP A 187 3.03 -12.69 2.26
CA ASP A 187 2.25 -13.56 1.39
C ASP A 187 2.23 -13.08 -0.08
N LEU A 188 2.64 -11.84 -0.36
CA LEU A 188 2.65 -11.25 -1.70
C LEU A 188 3.33 -12.11 -2.79
N PRO A 189 4.53 -12.71 -2.55
CA PRO A 189 5.21 -13.53 -3.57
C PRO A 189 4.42 -14.80 -3.92
N TYR A 190 3.68 -15.34 -2.96
CA TYR A 190 2.95 -16.61 -3.08
C TYR A 190 1.51 -16.42 -3.54
N LEU A 191 1.08 -15.19 -3.85
CA LEU A 191 -0.25 -14.97 -4.39
C LEU A 191 -0.49 -15.79 -5.65
N LYS A 192 -1.59 -16.54 -5.60
CA LYS A 192 -2.13 -17.34 -6.69
C LYS A 192 -3.51 -16.82 -7.02
N VAL A 193 -3.81 -16.88 -8.31
CA VAL A 193 -5.19 -16.70 -8.78
C VAL A 193 -6.01 -17.93 -8.42
N GLY A 194 -7.28 -17.72 -8.10
CA GLY A 194 -8.24 -18.80 -7.86
C GLY A 194 -9.33 -18.82 -8.93
N PRO A 195 -10.25 -19.81 -8.86
CA PRO A 195 -11.45 -19.87 -9.70
C PRO A 195 -12.51 -18.85 -9.22
N TYR A 196 -12.07 -17.61 -9.02
CA TYR A 196 -12.87 -16.53 -8.48
C TYR A 196 -13.33 -15.58 -9.59
N HIS A 197 -14.47 -14.95 -9.34
CA HIS A 197 -14.93 -13.78 -10.07
C HIS A 197 -14.34 -12.52 -9.45
N THR A 198 -14.74 -11.34 -9.91
CA THR A 198 -14.16 -10.06 -9.53
C THR A 198 -15.19 -9.22 -8.77
N ASN A 199 -15.15 -9.29 -7.43
CA ASN A 199 -16.01 -8.51 -6.55
C ASN A 199 -15.29 -7.26 -6.03
N THR A 200 -15.16 -6.27 -6.92
CA THR A 200 -14.53 -4.98 -6.61
C THR A 200 -15.24 -4.26 -5.46
N VAL A 201 -16.56 -4.41 -5.33
CA VAL A 201 -17.36 -3.79 -4.27
C VAL A 201 -16.96 -4.31 -2.90
N ALA A 202 -16.84 -5.64 -2.73
CA ALA A 202 -16.39 -6.23 -1.48
C ALA A 202 -14.97 -5.79 -1.11
N GLY A 203 -14.06 -5.74 -2.09
CA GLY A 203 -12.71 -5.22 -1.90
C GLY A 203 -12.71 -3.78 -1.38
N LEU A 204 -13.46 -2.90 -2.04
CA LEU A 204 -13.49 -1.47 -1.68
C LEU A 204 -14.14 -1.24 -0.32
N GLN A 205 -15.19 -2.02 0.00
CA GLN A 205 -15.83 -1.98 1.31
C GLN A 205 -14.83 -2.33 2.41
N LEU A 206 -14.11 -3.46 2.25
CA LEU A 206 -13.08 -3.87 3.21
C LEU A 206 -11.96 -2.83 3.31
N ALA A 207 -11.49 -2.28 2.19
CA ALA A 207 -10.45 -1.24 2.18
C ALA A 207 -10.88 0.00 2.97
N MET A 208 -12.10 0.48 2.75
CA MET A 208 -12.62 1.63 3.51
C MET A 208 -12.80 1.31 4.98
N ASP A 209 -13.22 0.09 5.35
CA ASP A 209 -13.32 -0.35 6.74
C ASP A 209 -11.95 -0.47 7.43
N MET A 210 -10.91 -0.90 6.71
CA MET A 210 -9.52 -0.84 7.19
C MET A 210 -9.05 0.60 7.41
N LEU A 211 -9.27 1.47 6.42
CA LEU A 211 -8.87 2.89 6.49
C LEU A 211 -9.66 3.67 7.55
N ARG A 212 -10.92 3.34 7.82
CA ARG A 212 -11.73 3.98 8.87
C ARG A 212 -11.10 3.80 10.25
N ARG A 213 -10.45 2.66 10.50
CA ARG A 213 -9.79 2.33 11.78
C ARG A 213 -8.44 3.05 11.98
N LYS A 214 -7.87 3.65 10.94
CA LYS A 214 -6.61 4.40 11.03
C LYS A 214 -6.85 5.83 11.52
N LYS A 215 -5.99 6.28 12.45
CA LYS A 215 -6.02 7.62 13.03
C LYS A 215 -5.60 8.71 12.02
N ASN A 216 -4.76 8.35 11.06
CA ASN A 216 -4.25 9.25 10.03
C ASN A 216 -5.39 9.83 9.19
N THR A 217 -5.37 11.13 8.95
CA THR A 217 -6.35 11.82 8.09
C THR A 217 -6.13 11.55 6.61
N ASN A 218 -4.87 11.33 6.22
CA ASN A 218 -4.52 11.06 4.82
C ASN A 218 -4.65 9.58 4.51
N LYS A 219 -5.63 9.25 3.66
CA LYS A 219 -6.02 7.89 3.32
C LYS A 219 -6.01 7.73 1.81
N GLN A 220 -5.55 6.59 1.29
CA GLN A 220 -5.63 6.25 -0.13
C GLN A 220 -5.76 4.75 -0.35
N ILE A 221 -6.26 4.41 -1.54
CA ILE A 221 -6.36 3.05 -2.01
C ILE A 221 -5.55 2.91 -3.30
N PHE A 222 -4.69 1.91 -3.35
CA PHE A 222 -4.09 1.40 -4.57
C PHE A 222 -4.81 0.12 -4.97
N MET A 223 -5.40 0.09 -6.17
CA MET A 223 -6.11 -1.08 -6.67
C MET A 223 -5.39 -1.64 -7.89
N ILE A 224 -4.99 -2.90 -7.85
CA ILE A 224 -4.40 -3.61 -9.00
C ILE A 224 -5.43 -4.61 -9.51
N THR A 225 -5.86 -4.45 -10.77
CA THR A 225 -6.90 -5.28 -11.40
C THR A 225 -6.75 -5.25 -12.92
N ASP A 226 -7.37 -6.19 -13.62
CA ASP A 226 -7.58 -6.13 -15.06
C ASP A 226 -8.84 -5.34 -15.45
N GLY A 227 -9.65 -4.91 -14.46
CA GLY A 227 -10.69 -3.92 -14.61
C GLY A 227 -12.08 -4.47 -14.93
N LYS A 228 -12.32 -5.78 -14.85
CA LYS A 228 -13.62 -6.38 -15.16
C LYS A 228 -14.38 -6.81 -13.89
N PRO A 229 -15.24 -5.96 -13.31
CA PRO A 229 -16.10 -6.41 -12.21
C PRO A 229 -17.12 -7.43 -12.74
N SER A 230 -17.30 -8.54 -12.00
CA SER A 230 -18.12 -9.67 -12.45
C SER A 230 -18.88 -10.38 -11.33
N CYS A 231 -18.77 -9.88 -10.10
CA CYS A 231 -19.43 -10.47 -8.93
C CYS A 231 -19.90 -9.41 -7.93
N LEU A 232 -21.05 -9.66 -7.31
CA LEU A 232 -21.55 -8.97 -6.14
C LEU A 232 -22.01 -9.98 -5.09
N ARG A 233 -21.82 -9.64 -3.81
CA ARG A 233 -22.48 -10.34 -2.71
C ARG A 233 -23.78 -9.62 -2.38
N MET A 234 -24.88 -10.36 -2.44
CA MET A 234 -26.23 -9.85 -2.23
C MET A 234 -26.60 -9.88 -0.74
N PRO A 235 -27.60 -9.09 -0.28
CA PRO A 235 -27.99 -9.04 1.12
C PRO A 235 -28.47 -10.37 1.72
N ASP A 236 -29.01 -11.26 0.88
CA ASP A 236 -29.44 -12.61 1.25
C ASP A 236 -28.27 -13.60 1.42
N GLY A 237 -27.03 -13.15 1.18
CA GLY A 237 -25.82 -13.95 1.25
C GLY A 237 -25.44 -14.65 -0.06
N ASN A 238 -26.29 -14.60 -1.10
CA ASN A 238 -25.99 -15.19 -2.40
C ASN A 238 -25.03 -14.31 -3.21
N TYR A 239 -24.38 -14.90 -4.22
CA TYR A 239 -23.53 -14.17 -5.15
C TYR A 239 -24.24 -13.97 -6.48
N TYR A 240 -24.41 -12.71 -6.88
CA TYR A 240 -24.76 -12.36 -8.24
C TYR A 240 -23.49 -12.34 -9.09
N LYS A 241 -23.45 -13.14 -10.16
CA LYS A 241 -22.26 -13.31 -11.00
C LYS A 241 -22.63 -13.15 -12.47
N ASN A 242 -21.91 -12.29 -13.17
CA ASN A 242 -21.97 -12.19 -14.61
C ASN A 242 -20.56 -11.97 -15.17
N SER A 243 -20.04 -13.01 -15.82
CA SER A 243 -18.71 -13.00 -16.44
C SER A 243 -18.77 -12.62 -17.92
N VAL A 244 -19.95 -12.36 -18.49
CA VAL A 244 -20.14 -11.98 -19.89
C VAL A 244 -20.21 -10.45 -19.97
N GLY A 245 -19.24 -9.85 -20.67
CA GLY A 245 -19.18 -8.39 -20.82
C GLY A 245 -19.04 -7.62 -19.51
N LEU A 246 -19.44 -6.36 -19.54
CA LEU A 246 -19.63 -5.53 -18.36
C LEU A 246 -21.11 -5.51 -18.02
N ASP A 247 -21.45 -5.99 -16.83
CA ASP A 247 -22.83 -6.02 -16.35
C ASP A 247 -23.20 -4.68 -15.71
N ASP A 248 -24.21 -4.00 -16.25
CA ASP A 248 -24.62 -2.66 -15.80
C ASP A 248 -24.96 -2.60 -14.31
N PHE A 249 -25.59 -3.66 -13.77
CA PHE A 249 -25.94 -3.71 -12.36
C PHE A 249 -24.69 -3.79 -11.48
N ILE A 250 -23.72 -4.62 -11.85
CA ILE A 250 -22.44 -4.74 -11.14
C ILE A 250 -21.61 -3.46 -11.25
N VAL A 251 -21.53 -2.91 -12.46
CA VAL A 251 -20.78 -1.70 -12.77
C VAL A 251 -21.31 -0.51 -11.99
N GLU A 252 -22.62 -0.30 -11.94
CA GLU A 252 -23.20 0.82 -11.20
C GLU A 252 -22.95 0.71 -9.68
N LYS A 253 -22.91 -0.52 -9.13
CA LYS A 253 -22.50 -0.71 -7.72
C LYS A 253 -21.03 -0.32 -7.49
N CYS A 254 -20.15 -0.64 -8.44
CA CYS A 254 -18.75 -0.21 -8.38
C CYS A 254 -18.62 1.31 -8.43
N TYR A 255 -19.35 1.99 -9.32
CA TYR A 255 -19.35 3.45 -9.40
C TYR A 255 -19.90 4.12 -8.14
N ASN A 256 -20.95 3.57 -7.54
CA ASN A 256 -21.46 4.07 -6.28
C ASN A 256 -20.43 3.96 -5.15
N MET A 257 -19.69 2.85 -5.11
CA MET A 257 -18.59 2.67 -4.18
C MET A 257 -17.44 3.67 -4.41
N ALA A 258 -17.09 3.94 -5.67
CA ALA A 258 -16.12 4.97 -6.05
C ALA A 258 -16.53 6.37 -5.56
N ARG A 259 -17.82 6.73 -5.73
CA ARG A 259 -18.40 7.99 -5.23
C ARG A 259 -18.40 8.05 -3.69
N GLN A 260 -18.64 6.92 -3.02
CA GLN A 260 -18.58 6.84 -1.55
C GLN A 260 -17.16 7.07 -1.04
N ALA A 261 -16.16 6.39 -1.61
CA ALA A 261 -14.75 6.61 -1.28
C ALA A 261 -14.35 8.09 -1.50
N ARG A 262 -14.86 8.72 -2.56
CA ARG A 262 -14.66 10.15 -2.82
C ARG A 262 -15.23 11.03 -1.71
N LYS A 263 -16.46 10.77 -1.26
CA LYS A 263 -17.08 11.52 -0.14
C LYS A 263 -16.28 11.40 1.15
N LEU A 264 -15.59 10.27 1.34
CA LEU A 264 -14.68 10.04 2.47
C LEU A 264 -13.27 10.59 2.25
N HIS A 265 -13.03 11.34 1.17
CA HIS A 265 -11.71 11.86 0.78
C HIS A 265 -10.63 10.79 0.58
N ILE A 266 -11.03 9.59 0.14
CA ILE A 266 -10.16 8.46 -0.16
C ILE A 266 -9.98 8.36 -1.69
N PRO A 267 -8.89 8.92 -2.27
CA PRO A 267 -8.54 8.72 -3.66
C PRO A 267 -8.17 7.26 -3.90
N ILE A 268 -8.60 6.78 -5.05
CA ILE A 268 -8.31 5.44 -5.58
C ILE A 268 -7.42 5.63 -6.80
N THR A 269 -6.22 5.06 -6.76
CA THR A 269 -5.35 4.94 -7.92
C THR A 269 -5.43 3.49 -8.43
N THR A 270 -5.98 3.32 -9.64
CA THR A 270 -6.17 2.02 -10.27
C THR A 270 -5.02 1.69 -11.22
N PHE A 271 -4.32 0.60 -10.96
CA PHE A 271 -3.34 -0.01 -11.86
C PHE A 271 -4.05 -1.05 -12.71
N MET A 272 -4.33 -0.67 -13.95
CA MET A 272 -4.99 -1.56 -14.89
C MET A 272 -3.93 -2.35 -15.67
N ILE A 273 -3.93 -3.68 -15.47
CA ILE A 273 -3.01 -4.62 -16.15
C ILE A 273 -3.76 -5.34 -17.29
N ALA A 274 -4.40 -4.57 -18.17
CA ALA A 274 -5.09 -5.10 -19.35
C ALA A 274 -5.10 -4.06 -20.48
N GLN A 275 -5.14 -4.55 -21.72
CA GLN A 275 -5.17 -3.69 -22.92
C GLN A 275 -6.57 -3.48 -23.51
N ASP A 276 -7.57 -4.22 -23.02
CA ASP A 276 -8.95 -4.20 -23.53
C ASP A 276 -9.58 -2.79 -23.49
N PRO A 277 -10.02 -2.24 -24.64
CA PRO A 277 -10.65 -0.92 -24.73
C PRO A 277 -11.93 -0.76 -23.89
N TYR A 278 -12.77 -1.79 -23.79
CA TYR A 278 -14.02 -1.74 -23.04
C TYR A 278 -13.76 -1.67 -21.54
N LEU A 279 -12.80 -2.47 -21.05
CA LEU A 279 -12.39 -2.42 -19.64
C LEU A 279 -11.74 -1.08 -19.29
N LYS A 280 -11.01 -0.46 -20.24
CA LYS A 280 -10.48 0.89 -20.07
C LYS A 280 -11.58 1.92 -19.90
N GLN A 281 -12.69 1.79 -20.63
CA GLN A 281 -13.84 2.69 -20.47
C GLN A 281 -14.43 2.59 -19.08
N PHE A 282 -14.65 1.36 -18.57
CA PHE A 282 -15.12 1.17 -17.20
C PHE A 282 -14.19 1.85 -16.17
N VAL A 283 -12.88 1.59 -16.27
CA VAL A 283 -11.89 2.15 -15.35
C VAL A 283 -11.86 3.68 -15.43
N ARG A 284 -12.00 4.28 -16.62
CA ARG A 284 -12.08 5.74 -16.77
C ARG A 284 -13.27 6.33 -16.02
N HIS A 285 -14.47 5.79 -16.21
CA HIS A 285 -15.68 6.25 -15.51
C HIS A 285 -15.57 6.02 -13.99
N PHE A 286 -14.99 4.90 -13.58
CA PHE A 286 -14.71 4.62 -12.17
C PHE A 286 -13.78 5.68 -11.56
N THR A 287 -12.69 6.00 -12.28
CA THR A 287 -11.72 7.03 -11.87
C THR A 287 -12.35 8.41 -11.81
N GLU A 288 -13.20 8.78 -12.77
CA GLU A 288 -13.95 10.04 -12.77
C GLU A 288 -14.91 10.13 -11.58
N ALA A 289 -15.65 9.05 -11.29
CA ALA A 289 -16.56 8.97 -10.15
C ALA A 289 -15.84 9.15 -8.82
N ASN A 290 -14.62 8.61 -8.68
CA ASN A 290 -13.79 8.81 -7.49
C ASN A 290 -13.03 10.16 -7.49
N LYS A 291 -12.79 10.76 -8.66
CA LYS A 291 -11.73 11.78 -8.90
C LYS A 291 -10.34 11.29 -8.51
N GLY A 292 -10.10 9.99 -8.76
CA GLY A 292 -8.84 9.30 -8.50
C GLY A 292 -7.89 9.37 -9.69
N LYS A 293 -7.09 8.31 -9.88
CA LYS A 293 -6.22 8.15 -11.05
C LYS A 293 -6.35 6.75 -11.64
N ALA A 294 -6.10 6.63 -12.93
CA ALA A 294 -5.95 5.35 -13.61
C ALA A 294 -4.61 5.33 -14.32
N LEU A 295 -3.86 4.27 -14.09
CA LEU A 295 -2.57 4.00 -14.72
C LEU A 295 -2.77 2.80 -15.64
N PHE A 296 -2.83 3.11 -16.94
CA PHE A 296 -2.95 2.12 -18.01
C PHE A 296 -1.55 1.81 -18.50
N THR A 297 -1.00 0.67 -18.10
CA THR A 297 0.43 0.40 -18.29
C THR A 297 0.66 -0.93 -18.98
N GLY A 298 1.64 -0.98 -19.89
CA GLY A 298 2.56 -2.12 -19.94
C GLY A 298 3.59 -1.97 -18.82
N LEU A 299 4.33 -3.02 -18.46
CA LEU A 299 5.28 -3.02 -17.32
C LEU A 299 6.34 -1.87 -17.30
N GLN A 300 6.52 -1.13 -18.40
CA GLN A 300 7.45 -0.01 -18.53
C GLN A 300 6.81 1.33 -18.14
N GLY A 301 7.46 2.11 -17.27
CA GLY A 301 7.03 3.45 -16.84
C GLY A 301 6.15 3.49 -15.59
N LEU A 302 5.65 2.33 -15.13
CA LEU A 302 4.78 2.24 -13.97
C LEU A 302 5.45 2.68 -12.66
N GLY A 303 6.76 2.46 -12.49
CA GLY A 303 7.47 2.89 -11.28
C GLY A 303 7.57 4.41 -11.11
N GLU A 304 7.84 5.14 -12.19
CA GLU A 304 7.96 6.60 -12.15
C GLU A 304 6.62 7.26 -11.80
N MET A 305 5.55 6.82 -12.46
CA MET A 305 4.20 7.29 -12.18
C MET A 305 3.74 6.98 -10.75
N ILE A 306 4.07 5.80 -10.21
CA ILE A 306 3.75 5.44 -8.83
C ILE A 306 4.48 6.35 -7.84
N PHE A 307 5.78 6.55 -8.05
CA PHE A 307 6.60 7.33 -7.15
C PHE A 307 6.13 8.80 -7.10
N GLU A 308 5.92 9.39 -8.27
CA GLU A 308 5.38 10.75 -8.38
C GLU A 308 3.98 10.87 -7.79
N ASP A 309 3.11 9.87 -7.99
CA ASP A 309 1.76 9.89 -7.44
C ASP A 309 1.78 9.86 -5.91
N TYR A 310 2.56 8.95 -5.32
CA TYR A 310 2.69 8.82 -3.87
C TYR A 310 3.19 10.13 -3.25
N GLU A 311 4.27 10.69 -3.80
CA GLU A 311 4.86 11.95 -3.35
C GLU A 311 3.90 13.14 -3.55
N LYS A 312 3.21 13.22 -4.70
CA LYS A 312 2.27 14.32 -4.99
C LYS A 312 1.04 14.27 -4.09
N ASN A 313 0.49 13.09 -3.82
CA ASN A 313 -0.67 12.94 -2.93
C ASN A 313 -0.29 13.29 -1.49
N ARG A 314 0.91 12.92 -1.05
CA ARG A 314 1.47 13.33 0.24
C ARG A 314 1.66 14.84 0.31
N LYS A 315 2.30 15.47 -0.69
CA LYS A 315 2.55 16.93 -0.75
C LYS A 315 1.28 17.77 -0.86
N LYS A 316 0.30 17.36 -1.66
CA LYS A 316 -0.96 18.10 -1.83
C LYS A 316 -1.78 18.15 -0.54
N ARG A 317 -1.59 17.19 0.36
CA ARG A 317 -2.29 17.11 1.66
C ARG A 317 -1.50 17.71 2.83
N LEU A 318 -0.25 18.08 2.57
CA LEU A 318 0.60 18.87 3.46
C LEU A 318 0.40 20.39 3.31
N ARG A 319 -0.22 20.84 2.21
CA ARG A 319 -0.61 22.23 1.97
C ARG A 319 -2.06 22.43 2.35
#